data_AF-A0A1W9GXP8-F1
#
_entry.id   AF-A0A1W9GXP8-F1
#
_cell.length_a   1.000
_cell.length_b   1.000
_cell.length_c   1.000
_cell.angle_alpha   90.00
_cell.angle_beta   90.00
_cell.angle_gamma   90.00
#
_symmetry.space_group_name_H-M   'P 1'
#
loop_
_entity.id
_entity.type
_entity.pdbx_description
1 polymer ?
#
loop_
_entity_poly.entity_id
_entity_poly.type
_entity_poly.pdbx_seq_one_letter_code
_entity_poly.pdbx_strand_id
1 'polypeptide(L)'
;MEANQILDEIRDINLSYLLLAKQMLREDKVSAIYRLGINQDLADIIDRLSSAQLIKMAATNMLLCRFRFDDRLIAEMLSNDSRDQAVTKSHAAILMAGKPAEAVA
;
A
#
# COMPACT_ATOMS: atom_id res chain seq x y z
N MET A 1 -8.08 -12.42 -21.66
CA MET A 1 -8.62 -11.94 -20.37
C MET A 1 -9.68 -10.93 -20.72
N GLU A 2 -10.93 -11.20 -20.37
CA GLU A 2 -12.06 -10.30 -20.69
C GLU A 2 -11.92 -9.01 -19.87
N ALA A 3 -12.26 -7.85 -20.42
CA ALA A 3 -12.11 -6.56 -19.74
C ALA A 3 -12.89 -6.52 -18.40
N ASN A 4 -14.03 -7.20 -18.32
CA ASN A 4 -14.82 -7.31 -17.09
C ASN A 4 -14.10 -8.12 -16.00
N GLN A 5 -13.36 -9.16 -16.38
CA GLN A 5 -12.59 -9.97 -15.44
C GLN A 5 -11.48 -9.15 -14.77
N ILE A 6 -10.81 -8.28 -15.54
CA ILE A 6 -9.78 -7.38 -14.99
C ILE A 6 -10.40 -6.40 -13.97
N LEU A 7 -11.60 -5.87 -14.24
CA LEU A 7 -12.28 -4.96 -13.31
C LEU A 7 -12.69 -5.66 -12.01
N ASP A 8 -13.13 -6.92 -12.09
CA ASP A 8 -13.44 -7.72 -10.91
C ASP A 8 -12.18 -8.00 -10.07
N GLU A 9 -11.06 -8.33 -10.71
CA GLU A 9 -9.78 -8.53 -10.01
C GLU A 9 -9.25 -7.23 -9.37
N ILE A 10 -9.38 -6.09 -10.05
CA ILE A 10 -9.06 -4.77 -9.47
C ILE A 10 -9.89 -4.53 -8.21
N ARG A 11 -11.19 -4.84 -8.26
CA ARG A 11 -12.08 -4.68 -7.12
C ARG A 11 -11.68 -5.57 -5.94
N ASP A 12 -11.33 -6.81 -6.19
CA ASP A 12 -10.90 -7.75 -5.15
C ASP A 12 -9.59 -7.31 -4.50
N ILE A 13 -8.62 -6.83 -5.29
CA ILE A 13 -7.36 -6.28 -4.78
C ILE A 13 -7.63 -5.03 -3.93
N ASN A 14 -8.46 -4.11 -4.41
CA ASN A 14 -8.79 -2.88 -3.68
C ASN A 14 -9.47 -3.18 -2.34
N LEU A 15 -10.42 -4.11 -2.32
CA LEU A 15 -11.10 -4.52 -1.09
C LEU A 15 -10.11 -5.15 -0.10
N SER A 16 -9.27 -6.06 -0.58
CA SER A 16 -8.26 -6.75 0.23
C SER A 16 -7.27 -5.75 0.84
N TYR A 17 -6.81 -4.77 0.06
CA TYR A 17 -5.92 -3.71 0.53
C TYR A 17 -6.58 -2.86 1.62
N LEU A 18 -7.82 -2.39 1.39
CA LEU A 18 -8.51 -1.54 2.35
C LEU A 18 -8.80 -2.26 3.69
N LEU A 19 -9.14 -3.56 3.63
CA LEU A 19 -9.35 -4.37 4.83
C LEU A 19 -8.04 -4.53 5.63
N LEU A 20 -6.93 -4.82 4.95
CA LEU A 20 -5.62 -4.92 5.59
C LEU A 20 -5.20 -3.57 6.21
N ALA A 21 -5.33 -2.47 5.46
CA ALA A 21 -5.00 -1.14 5.95
C ALA A 21 -5.79 -0.80 7.23
N LYS A 22 -7.09 -1.09 7.25
CA LYS A 22 -7.93 -0.89 8.43
C LYS A 22 -7.54 -1.78 9.60
N GLN A 23 -7.18 -3.04 9.36
CA GLN A 23 -6.68 -3.92 10.42
C GLN A 23 -5.37 -3.38 11.02
N MET A 24 -4.40 -3.01 10.18
CA MET A 24 -3.12 -2.45 10.62
C MET A 24 -3.31 -1.19 11.46
N LEU A 25 -4.20 -0.27 11.04
CA LEU A 25 -4.50 0.97 11.76
C LEU A 25 -5.10 0.72 13.14
N ARG A 26 -5.92 -0.32 13.29
CA ARG A 26 -6.51 -0.72 14.58
C ARG A 26 -5.51 -1.39 15.53
N GLU A 27 -4.54 -2.12 14.98
CA GLU A 27 -3.50 -2.79 15.77
C GLU A 27 -2.43 -1.82 16.27
N ASP A 28 -1.84 -1.02 15.36
CA ASP A 28 -0.85 0.00 15.69
C ASP A 28 -0.89 1.11 14.61
N LYS A 29 -1.58 2.20 14.91
CA LYS A 29 -1.77 3.33 13.99
C LYS A 29 -0.45 3.95 13.55
N VAL A 30 0.54 4.08 14.44
CA VAL A 30 1.81 4.76 14.14
C VAL A 30 2.62 3.90 13.17
N SER A 31 2.75 2.61 13.46
CA SER A 31 3.43 1.66 12.58
C SER A 31 2.69 1.47 11.26
N ALA A 32 1.35 1.48 11.27
CA ALA A 32 0.53 1.38 10.07
C ALA A 32 0.70 2.58 9.14
N ILE A 33 0.66 3.81 9.65
CA ILE A 33 0.95 5.04 8.88
C ILE A 33 2.32 4.91 8.19
N TYR A 34 3.34 4.51 8.94
CA TYR A 34 4.67 4.30 8.38
C TYR A 34 4.71 3.20 7.32
N ARG A 35 4.03 2.06 7.51
CA ARG A 35 4.05 0.92 6.57
C ARG A 35 3.24 1.18 5.30
N LEU A 36 2.05 1.77 5.46
CA LEU A 36 1.15 2.14 4.38
C LEU A 36 1.69 3.34 3.58
N GLY A 37 2.54 4.19 4.18
CA GLY A 37 3.12 5.36 3.52
C GLY A 37 2.13 6.51 3.35
N ILE A 38 1.09 6.55 4.19
CA ILE A 38 0.01 7.54 4.16
C ILE A 38 0.20 8.56 5.29
N ASN A 39 -0.41 9.73 5.18
CA ASN A 39 -0.42 10.71 6.27
C ASN A 39 -1.49 10.37 7.34
N GLN A 40 -1.48 11.13 8.44
CA GLN A 40 -2.40 10.90 9.56
C GLN A 40 -3.87 11.15 9.17
N ASP A 41 -4.15 12.16 8.35
CA ASP A 41 -5.51 12.50 7.95
C ASP A 41 -6.14 11.37 7.12
N LEU A 42 -5.40 10.81 6.16
CA LEU A 42 -5.85 9.66 5.37
C LEU A 42 -6.02 8.41 6.24
N ALA A 43 -5.12 8.18 7.20
CA ALA A 43 -5.25 7.09 8.15
C ALA A 43 -6.54 7.21 8.99
N ASP A 44 -6.89 8.41 9.44
CA ASP A 44 -8.13 8.69 10.18
C ASP A 44 -9.38 8.50 9.31
N ILE A 45 -9.32 8.84 8.02
CA ILE A 45 -10.40 8.57 7.08
C ILE A 45 -10.61 7.06 6.92
N ILE A 46 -9.54 6.31 6.65
CA ILE A 46 -9.60 4.86 6.40
C ILE A 46 -10.16 4.12 7.63
N ASP A 47 -9.72 4.49 8.83
CA ASP A 47 -10.18 3.85 10.08
C ASP A 47 -11.70 4.04 10.31
N ARG A 48 -12.24 5.18 9.87
CA ARG A 48 -13.68 5.52 10.00
C ARG A 48 -14.58 4.95 8.91
N LEU A 49 -14.03 4.36 7.84
CA LEU A 49 -14.84 3.83 6.74
C LEU A 49 -15.76 2.70 7.22
N SER A 50 -17.05 2.81 6.91
CA SER A 50 -18.00 1.71 7.09
C SER A 50 -17.76 0.59 6.06
N SER A 51 -18.27 -0.61 6.32
CA SER A 51 -18.20 -1.73 5.37
C SER A 51 -18.81 -1.39 4.00
N ALA A 52 -19.91 -0.63 3.99
CA ALA A 52 -20.53 -0.17 2.75
C ALA A 52 -19.63 0.79 1.96
N GLN A 53 -18.92 1.69 2.66
CA GLN A 53 -17.96 2.60 2.02
C GLN A 53 -16.72 1.87 1.51
N LEU A 54 -16.22 0.86 2.23
CA LEU A 54 -15.12 0.01 1.76
C LEU A 54 -15.47 -0.69 0.45
N ILE A 55 -16.65 -1.32 0.38
CA ILE A 55 -17.13 -1.98 -0.84
C ILE A 55 -17.29 -0.97 -1.99
N LYS A 56 -17.82 0.23 -1.69
CA LYS A 56 -17.99 1.29 -2.69
C LYS A 56 -16.64 1.78 -3.23
N MET A 57 -15.66 1.99 -2.36
CA MET A 57 -14.31 2.39 -2.78
C MET A 57 -13.63 1.28 -3.56
N ALA A 58 -13.78 0.02 -3.15
CA ALA A 58 -13.18 -1.10 -3.85
C ALA A 58 -13.68 -1.25 -5.29
N ALA A 59 -14.94 -0.88 -5.56
CA ALA A 59 -15.56 -0.98 -6.89
C ALA A 59 -15.04 0.03 -7.93
N THR A 60 -14.02 0.84 -7.61
CA THR A 60 -13.36 1.70 -8.61
C THR A 60 -12.62 0.86 -9.65
N ASN A 61 -12.64 1.33 -10.90
CA ASN A 61 -11.94 0.69 -12.03
C ASN A 61 -10.40 0.96 -12.04
N MET A 62 -9.89 1.63 -11.01
CA MET A 62 -8.46 1.88 -10.82
C MET A 62 -8.00 1.24 -9.52
N LEU A 63 -6.75 0.79 -9.50
CA LEU A 63 -6.10 0.32 -8.28
C LEU A 63 -5.96 1.50 -7.30
N LEU A 64 -6.40 1.30 -6.07
CA LEU A 64 -6.26 2.26 -4.98
C LEU A 64 -4.86 2.25 -4.36
N CYS A 65 -4.14 1.13 -4.52
CA CYS A 65 -2.78 0.95 -4.04
C CYS A 65 -1.79 0.93 -5.19
N ARG A 66 -0.60 1.48 -4.94
CA ARG A 66 0.55 1.50 -5.85
C ARG A 66 1.79 0.99 -5.14
N PHE A 67 2.82 0.65 -5.91
CA PHE A 67 4.11 0.33 -5.32
C PHE A 67 4.67 1.55 -4.58
N ARG A 68 5.07 1.31 -3.33
CA ARG A 68 5.69 2.34 -2.49
C ARG A 68 7.18 2.55 -2.86
N PHE A 69 7.78 1.52 -3.45
CA PHE A 69 9.14 1.55 -3.96
C PHE A 69 9.20 2.18 -5.35
N ASP A 70 10.32 2.86 -5.64
CA ASP A 70 10.62 3.34 -6.99
C ASP A 70 10.98 2.14 -7.89
N ASP A 71 10.65 2.22 -9.18
CA ASP A 71 10.96 1.19 -10.18
C ASP A 71 12.45 0.79 -10.16
N ARG A 72 13.34 1.76 -9.94
CA ARG A 72 14.79 1.51 -9.82
C ARG A 72 15.12 0.62 -8.63
N LEU A 73 14.49 0.87 -7.48
CA LEU A 73 14.72 0.11 -6.26
C LEU A 73 14.15 -1.31 -6.39
N ILE A 74 13.01 -1.46 -7.06
CA ILE A 74 12.43 -2.77 -7.36
C ILE A 74 13.37 -3.56 -8.27
N ALA A 75 13.91 -2.92 -9.32
CA ALA A 75 14.87 -3.55 -10.21
C ALA A 75 16.14 -3.99 -9.46
N GLU A 76 16.69 -3.14 -8.57
CA GLU A 76 17.85 -3.46 -7.74
C GLU A 76 17.58 -4.65 -6.78
N MET A 77 16.40 -4.71 -6.17
CA MET A 77 15.98 -5.84 -5.33
C MET A 77 15.87 -7.15 -6.09
N LEU A 78 15.46 -7.09 -7.36
CA LEU A 78 15.33 -8.26 -8.23
C LEU A 78 16.67 -8.69 -8.85
N SER A 79 17.62 -7.76 -9.01
CA SER A 79 18.93 -8.04 -9.64
C SER A 79 20.01 -8.54 -8.67
N ASN A 80 19.92 -8.23 -7.37
CA ASN A 80 20.92 -8.66 -6.40
C ASN A 80 20.72 -10.13 -6.00
N ASP A 81 21.76 -10.95 -6.25
CA ASP A 81 21.81 -12.34 -5.84
C ASP A 81 21.74 -12.48 -4.31
N SER A 82 21.10 -13.55 -3.86
CA SER A 82 20.65 -13.93 -2.52
C SER A 82 21.62 -13.70 -1.33
N ARG A 83 22.91 -13.43 -1.58
CA ARG A 83 23.95 -13.27 -0.55
C ARG A 83 23.88 -11.94 0.22
N ASP A 84 23.25 -10.91 -0.33
CA ASP A 84 23.22 -9.56 0.29
C ASP A 84 21.80 -9.05 0.63
N GLN A 85 20.83 -9.96 0.70
CA GLN A 85 19.42 -9.62 0.87
C GLN A 85 19.13 -8.81 2.16
N ALA A 86 19.92 -9.01 3.23
CA ALA A 86 19.80 -8.24 4.48
C ALA A 86 20.25 -6.77 4.32
N VAL A 87 21.30 -6.54 3.52
CA VAL A 87 21.81 -5.21 3.21
C VAL A 87 20.81 -4.49 2.30
N THR A 88 20.30 -5.15 1.27
CA THR A 88 19.25 -4.59 0.38
C THR A 88 17.97 -4.22 1.14
N LYS A 89 17.50 -5.08 2.07
CA LYS A 89 16.34 -4.78 2.93
C LYS A 89 16.57 -3.57 3.82
N SER A 90 17.78 -3.41 4.35
CA SER A 90 18.14 -2.25 5.17
C SER A 90 18.20 -0.96 4.35
N HIS A 91 18.80 -1.00 3.16
CA HIS A 91 18.79 0.14 2.21
C HIS A 91 17.37 0.54 1.81
N ALA A 92 16.50 -0.44 1.52
CA ALA A 92 15.09 -0.18 1.24
C ALA A 92 14.40 0.49 2.43
N ALA A 93 14.59 -0.02 3.66
CA ALA A 93 13.99 0.58 4.86
C ALA A 93 14.47 2.04 5.09
N ILE A 94 15.76 2.33 4.88
CA ILE A 94 16.33 3.68 4.99
C ILE A 94 15.71 4.61 3.93
N LEU A 95 15.62 4.17 2.69
CA LEU A 95 15.01 4.96 1.61
C LEU A 95 13.52 5.21 1.86
N MET A 96 12.81 4.24 2.44
CA MET A 96 11.41 4.41 2.83
C MET A 96 11.21 5.36 4.01
N ALA A 97 12.16 5.43 4.94
CA ALA A 97 12.14 6.40 6.03
C ALA A 97 12.42 7.83 5.55
N GLY A 98 13.21 7.98 4.47
CA GLY A 98 13.50 9.27 3.86
C GLY A 98 12.39 9.82 2.95
N LYS A 99 11.43 8.98 2.52
CA LYS A 99 10.28 9.44 1.73
C LYS A 99 9.20 10.00 2.68
N PRO A 100 8.82 11.29 2.56
CA PRO A 100 7.69 11.81 3.33
C PRO A 100 6.43 11.01 2.99
N ALA A 101 5.54 10.85 3.97
CA ALA A 101 4.22 10.28 3.74
C ALA A 101 3.53 11.04 2.60
N GLU A 102 2.83 10.34 1.70
CA GLU A 102 2.08 11.01 0.63
C GLU A 102 1.14 12.03 1.25
N ALA A 103 1.33 13.30 0.90
CA ALA A 103 0.46 14.38 1.32
C ALA A 103 -0.85 14.26 0.55
N VAL A 104 -1.98 14.36 1.27
CA VAL A 104 -3.28 14.56 0.63
C VAL A 104 -3.21 15.92 -0.07
N ALA A 105 -3.30 15.91 -1.40
CA ALA A 105 -3.33 17.11 -2.24
C ALA A 105 -4.70 17.83 -2.15
#